data_AF-A0A6B3ELW9-F1
#
_entry.id   AF-A0A6B3ELW9-F1
#
_cell.length_a   1.000
_cell.length_b   1.000
_cell.length_c   1.000
_cell.angle_alpha   90.00
_cell.angle_beta   90.00
_cell.angle_gamma   90.00
#
_symmetry.space_group_name_H-M   'P 1'
#
loop_
_entity.id
_entity.type
_entity.pdbx_description
1 polymer ?
#
loop_
_entity_poly.entity_id
_entity_poly.type
_entity_poly.pdbx_seq_one_letter_code
_entity_poly.pdbx_strand_id
1 'polypeptide(L)'
;ALARLDGQVVGIVANQPQALAGVLDIEASEKAARFVQMCDAFNIPIVTLLDVPGFLPGVDQEHGGIIRHGAKLLYAYCNATVPRISLILRKAYGGAYIVMDSQSIGADLT
;
A
#
# COMPACT_ATOMS: atom_id res chain seq x y z
N ALA A 1 7.75 -6.34 2.31
CA ALA A 1 9.00 -7.12 2.48
C ALA A 1 10.10 -6.18 2.98
N LEU A 2 11.14 -6.67 3.64
CA LEU A 2 12.28 -5.83 4.03
C LEU A 2 13.42 -5.97 3.01
N ALA A 3 14.08 -4.86 2.71
CA ALA A 3 15.23 -4.79 1.83
C ALA A 3 16.26 -3.80 2.41
N ARG A 4 17.34 -3.55 1.66
CA ARG A 4 18.28 -2.46 1.95
C ARG A 4 18.54 -1.59 0.74
N LEU A 5 18.59 -0.28 0.93
CA LEU A 5 19.09 0.70 -0.03
C LEU A 5 20.27 1.41 0.61
N ASP A 6 21.43 1.36 -0.05
CA ASP A 6 22.68 1.94 0.47
C ASP A 6 23.00 1.54 1.92
N GLY A 7 22.78 0.26 2.25
CA GLY A 7 22.98 -0.28 3.60
C GLY A 7 21.88 0.05 4.63
N GLN A 8 20.96 0.97 4.33
CA GLN A 8 19.82 1.31 5.20
C GLN A 8 18.65 0.36 4.98
N VAL A 9 17.98 -0.06 6.06
CA VAL A 9 16.80 -0.94 5.96
C VAL A 9 15.62 -0.17 5.40
N VAL A 10 14.91 -0.77 4.44
CA VAL A 10 13.69 -0.20 3.86
C VAL A 10 12.56 -1.22 3.81
N GLY A 11 11.33 -0.75 4.01
CA GLY A 11 10.11 -1.51 3.80
C GLY A 11 9.64 -1.38 2.36
N ILE A 12 9.37 -2.51 1.70
CA ILE A 12 8.83 -2.56 0.34
C ILE A 12 7.38 -3.02 0.39
N VAL A 13 6.45 -2.20 -0.13
CA VAL A 13 5.07 -2.58 -0.40
C VAL A 13 4.87 -2.54 -1.91
N ALA A 14 4.37 -3.63 -2.50
CA ALA A 14 4.24 -3.72 -3.96
C ALA A 14 2.99 -4.51 -4.35
N ASN A 15 2.30 -4.07 -5.40
CA ASN A 15 1.29 -4.90 -6.06
C ASN A 15 1.99 -6.04 -6.80
N GLN A 16 1.35 -7.21 -6.88
CA GLN A 16 1.84 -8.37 -7.64
C GLN A 16 0.91 -8.63 -8.84
N PRO A 17 1.23 -8.11 -10.04
CA PRO A 17 0.35 -8.24 -11.20
C PRO A 17 0.12 -9.68 -11.65
N GLN A 18 1.01 -10.61 -11.29
CA GLN A 18 0.86 -12.04 -11.59
C GLN A 18 -0.17 -12.75 -10.69
N ALA A 19 -0.66 -12.10 -9.63
CA ALA A 19 -1.68 -12.62 -8.73
C ALA A 19 -2.90 -11.68 -8.73
N LEU A 20 -4.06 -12.19 -9.17
CA LEU A 20 -5.31 -11.42 -9.27
C LEU A 20 -5.15 -10.05 -9.97
N ALA A 21 -4.24 -9.96 -10.95
CA ALA A 21 -3.91 -8.74 -11.66
C ALA A 21 -3.40 -7.57 -10.78
N GLY A 22 -3.00 -7.81 -9.53
CA GLY A 22 -2.50 -6.78 -8.60
C GLY A 22 -3.59 -5.92 -7.95
N VAL A 23 -4.84 -6.38 -7.92
CA VAL A 23 -5.94 -5.70 -7.20
C VAL A 23 -5.68 -5.64 -5.69
N LEU A 24 -6.34 -4.69 -5.01
CA LEU A 24 -6.47 -4.70 -3.56
C LEU A 24 -7.72 -5.48 -3.13
N ASP A 25 -7.58 -6.39 -2.20
CA ASP A 25 -8.68 -7.08 -1.51
C ASP A 25 -8.55 -6.90 0.01
N ILE A 26 -9.46 -7.50 0.78
CA ILE A 26 -9.43 -7.43 2.25
C ILE A 26 -8.07 -7.90 2.79
N GLU A 27 -7.61 -9.07 2.38
CA GLU A 27 -6.39 -9.70 2.93
C GLU A 27 -5.14 -8.90 2.58
N ALA A 28 -5.00 -8.45 1.33
CA ALA A 28 -3.88 -7.63 0.90
C ALA A 28 -3.87 -6.26 1.61
N SER A 29 -5.05 -5.66 1.80
CA SER A 29 -5.17 -4.38 2.52
C SER A 29 -4.73 -4.51 3.97
N GLU A 30 -5.18 -5.53 4.70
CA GLU A 30 -4.80 -5.74 6.09
C GLU A 30 -3.33 -6.13 6.26
N LYS A 31 -2.83 -6.98 5.36
CA LYS A 31 -1.42 -7.38 5.33
C LYS A 31 -0.52 -6.18 5.13
N ALA A 32 -0.81 -5.35 4.13
CA ALA A 32 -0.02 -4.15 3.86
C ALA A 32 -0.16 -3.13 4.99
N ALA A 33 -1.37 -2.91 5.53
CA ALA A 33 -1.60 -1.95 6.60
C ALA A 33 -0.76 -2.24 7.85
N ARG A 34 -0.75 -3.51 8.30
CA ARG A 34 0.08 -3.92 9.43
C ARG A 34 1.57 -3.81 9.15
N PHE A 35 2.00 -4.10 7.92
CA PHE A 35 3.40 -3.97 7.53
C PHE A 35 3.85 -2.50 7.53
N VAL A 36 3.03 -1.60 6.98
CA VAL A 36 3.28 -0.14 6.99
C VAL A 36 3.37 0.38 8.43
N GLN A 37 2.42 0.02 9.29
CA GLN A 37 2.45 0.40 10.70
C GLN A 37 3.69 -0.12 11.43
N MET A 38 4.14 -1.34 11.11
CA MET A 38 5.37 -1.88 11.66
C MET A 38 6.60 -1.09 11.19
N CYS A 39 6.70 -0.80 9.88
CA CYS A 39 7.79 0.01 9.37
C CYS A 39 7.83 1.40 10.01
N ASP A 40 6.68 2.06 10.12
CA ASP A 40 6.56 3.38 10.77
C ASP A 40 6.97 3.33 12.25
N ALA A 41 6.45 2.36 13.02
CA ALA A 41 6.76 2.22 14.44
C ALA A 41 8.25 1.99 14.75
N PHE A 42 9.01 1.44 13.79
CA PHE A 42 10.44 1.18 13.94
C PHE A 42 11.33 2.11 13.10
N ASN A 43 10.78 3.23 12.62
CA ASN A 43 11.50 4.24 11.83
C ASN A 43 12.14 3.69 10.55
N ILE A 44 11.49 2.72 9.91
CA ILE A 44 11.93 2.12 8.65
C ILE A 44 11.26 2.87 7.48
N PRO A 45 12.03 3.54 6.60
CA PRO A 45 11.49 4.19 5.40
C PRO A 45 10.77 3.20 4.50
N ILE A 46 9.75 3.67 3.79
CA ILE A 46 8.89 2.82 2.95
C ILE A 46 9.05 3.22 1.49
N VAL A 47 9.23 2.21 0.63
CA VAL A 47 9.15 2.34 -0.82
C VAL A 47 7.95 1.55 -1.32
N THR A 48 7.03 2.25 -1.96
CA THR A 48 5.79 1.69 -2.51
C THR A 48 5.91 1.55 -4.03
N LEU A 49 5.74 0.34 -4.56
CA LEU A 49 5.79 0.05 -6.00
C LEU A 49 4.38 -0.20 -6.53
N LEU A 50 3.86 0.74 -7.32
CA LEU A 50 2.47 0.74 -7.75
C LEU A 50 2.29 0.08 -9.13
N ASP A 51 1.45 -0.96 -9.18
CA ASP A 51 0.82 -1.47 -10.40
C ASP A 51 -0.58 -2.01 -10.06
N VAL A 52 -1.47 -1.10 -9.66
CA VAL A 52 -2.79 -1.41 -9.10
C VAL A 52 -3.93 -1.00 -10.05
N PRO A 53 -4.79 -1.94 -10.47
CA PRO A 53 -5.95 -1.62 -11.31
C PRO A 53 -7.17 -1.12 -10.52
N GLY A 54 -7.23 -1.36 -9.20
CA GLY A 54 -8.41 -1.10 -8.38
C GLY A 54 -8.53 -2.08 -7.21
N PHE A 55 -9.70 -2.06 -6.57
CA PHE A 55 -10.10 -3.08 -5.60
C PHE A 55 -10.77 -4.28 -6.30
N LEU A 56 -10.68 -5.46 -5.70
CA LEU A 56 -11.34 -6.67 -6.17
C LEU A 56 -12.87 -6.51 -6.01
N PRO A 57 -13.66 -6.57 -7.10
CA PRO A 57 -15.11 -6.54 -6.99
C PRO A 57 -15.66 -7.89 -6.51
N GLY A 58 -16.75 -7.86 -5.74
CA GLY A 58 -17.49 -9.07 -5.38
C GLY A 58 -18.33 -8.89 -4.12
N VAL A 59 -19.49 -9.58 -4.07
CA VAL A 59 -20.38 -9.54 -2.91
C VAL A 59 -19.67 -9.99 -1.64
N ASP A 60 -18.78 -10.98 -1.74
CA ASP A 60 -18.00 -11.48 -0.61
C ASP A 60 -17.05 -10.42 -0.05
N GLN A 61 -16.47 -9.55 -0.90
CA GLN A 61 -15.64 -8.43 -0.45
C GLN A 61 -16.49 -7.37 0.24
N GLU A 62 -17.65 -7.03 -0.32
CA GLU A 62 -18.56 -6.04 0.26
C GLU A 62 -19.10 -6.49 1.63
N HIS A 63 -19.64 -7.71 1.72
CA HIS A 63 -20.13 -8.29 2.98
C HIS A 63 -19.00 -8.59 3.97
N GLY A 64 -17.81 -8.93 3.46
CA GLY A 64 -16.58 -9.05 4.25
C GLY A 64 -16.06 -7.71 4.78
N GLY A 65 -16.65 -6.58 4.38
CA GLY A 65 -16.33 -5.26 4.91
C GLY A 65 -15.14 -4.59 4.24
N ILE A 66 -14.93 -4.78 2.93
CA ILE A 66 -13.81 -4.21 2.17
C ILE A 66 -13.64 -2.71 2.39
N ILE A 67 -14.73 -1.95 2.60
CA ILE A 67 -14.65 -0.52 2.92
C ILE A 67 -13.83 -0.29 4.21
N ARG A 68 -14.13 -1.02 5.29
CA ARG A 68 -13.42 -0.89 6.57
C ARG A 68 -12.00 -1.45 6.47
N HIS A 69 -11.81 -2.58 5.80
CA HIS A 69 -10.52 -3.25 5.69
C HIS A 69 -9.56 -2.50 4.76
N GLY A 70 -10.03 -2.04 3.60
CA GLY A 70 -9.30 -1.18 2.67
C GLY A 70 -8.91 0.16 3.29
N ALA A 71 -9.80 0.76 4.08
CA ALA A 71 -9.51 2.00 4.81
C ALA A 71 -8.36 1.86 5.83
N LYS A 72 -8.06 0.65 6.33
CA LYS A 72 -6.91 0.44 7.23
C LYS A 72 -5.58 0.72 6.53
N LEU A 73 -5.44 0.36 5.25
CA LEU A 73 -4.23 0.64 4.49
C LEU A 73 -4.07 2.14 4.24
N LEU A 74 -5.16 2.80 3.86
CA LEU A 74 -5.19 4.26 3.74
C LEU A 74 -4.79 4.94 5.06
N TYR A 75 -5.39 4.50 6.17
CA TYR A 75 -5.06 5.03 7.50
C TYR A 75 -3.59 4.78 7.86
N ALA A 76 -3.05 3.60 7.57
CA ALA A 76 -1.66 3.27 7.84
C ALA A 76 -0.69 4.21 7.12
N TYR A 77 -0.94 4.51 5.84
CA TYR A 77 -0.12 5.48 5.11
C TYR A 77 -0.33 6.92 5.59
N CYS A 78 -1.57 7.36 5.79
CA CYS A 78 -1.85 8.72 6.28
C CYS A 78 -1.26 8.99 7.68
N ASN A 79 -1.16 7.95 8.52
CA ASN A 79 -0.60 8.06 9.86
C ASN A 79 0.91 7.88 9.90
N ALA A 80 1.52 7.35 8.83
CA ALA A 80 2.95 7.12 8.78
C ALA A 80 3.72 8.45 8.65
N THR A 81 4.80 8.55 9.42
CA THR A 81 5.67 9.73 9.51
C THR A 81 7.11 9.45 9.07
N VAL A 82 7.46 8.19 8.84
CA VAL A 82 8.70 7.79 8.18
C VAL A 82 8.78 8.32 6.74
N PRO A 83 9.98 8.45 6.15
CA PRO A 83 10.11 8.81 4.75
C PRO A 83 9.41 7.79 3.83
N ARG A 84 8.61 8.29 2.89
CA ARG A 84 7.81 7.49 1.96
C ARG A 84 8.08 7.89 0.51
N ILE A 85 8.50 6.91 -0.30
CA ILE A 85 8.72 7.06 -1.74
C ILE A 85 7.76 6.14 -2.48
N SER A 86 6.97 6.71 -3.37
CA SER A 86 6.10 5.98 -4.28
C SER A 86 6.71 5.94 -5.67
N LEU A 87 6.59 4.79 -6.35
CA LEU A 87 7.04 4.62 -7.72
C LEU A 87 5.94 3.94 -8.53
N ILE A 88 5.35 4.69 -9.45
CA ILE A 88 4.33 4.17 -10.37
C ILE A 88 5.01 3.41 -11.50
N LEU A 89 4.87 2.08 -11.50
CA LEU A 89 5.45 1.22 -12.52
C LEU A 89 4.54 1.10 -13.74
N ARG A 90 3.22 1.04 -13.53
CA ARG A 90 2.24 0.89 -14.61
C ARG A 90 0.84 1.39 -14.22
N LYS A 91 -0.06 0.54 -13.73
CA LYS A 91 -1.45 0.91 -13.45
C LYS A 91 -1.55 1.68 -12.13
N ALA A 92 -2.31 2.77 -12.15
CA ALA A 92 -2.58 3.59 -10.98
C ALA A 92 -4.00 4.20 -11.12
N TYR A 93 -5.03 3.43 -10.77
CA TYR A 93 -6.42 3.83 -11.01
C TYR A 93 -7.23 4.05 -9.73
N GLY A 94 -8.05 5.10 -9.75
CA GLY A 94 -9.11 5.35 -8.78
C GLY A 94 -8.64 5.40 -7.32
N GLY A 95 -9.51 4.93 -6.41
CA GLY A 95 -9.20 4.90 -4.97
C GLY A 95 -8.01 4.01 -4.61
N ALA A 96 -7.70 3.00 -5.42
CA ALA A 96 -6.57 2.12 -5.16
C ALA A 96 -5.23 2.83 -5.37
N TYR A 97 -5.13 3.74 -6.35
CA TYR A 97 -3.97 4.63 -6.47
C TYR A 97 -3.79 5.49 -5.22
N ILE A 98 -4.87 6.08 -4.71
CA ILE A 98 -4.82 6.93 -3.52
C ILE A 98 -4.31 6.13 -2.32
N VAL A 99 -4.88 4.94 -2.10
CA VAL A 99 -4.55 4.03 -1.01
C VAL A 99 -3.12 3.49 -1.11
N MET A 100 -2.58 3.32 -2.32
CA MET A 100 -1.20 2.87 -2.55
C MET A 100 -0.18 4.01 -2.46
N ASP A 101 -0.25 4.80 -1.39
CA ASP A 101 0.76 5.80 -1.04
C ASP A 101 0.89 6.97 -2.03
N SER A 102 -0.23 7.51 -2.51
CA SER A 102 -0.21 8.68 -3.40
C SER A 102 0.32 9.95 -2.70
N GLN A 103 0.83 10.90 -3.49
CA GLN A 103 1.31 12.19 -2.98
C GLN A 103 0.23 12.96 -2.18
N SER A 104 -1.05 12.82 -2.53
CA SER A 104 -2.15 13.49 -1.82
C SER A 104 -2.38 12.98 -0.40
N ILE A 105 -1.80 11.83 -0.04
CA ILE A 105 -1.84 11.26 1.31
C ILE A 105 -0.47 11.32 2.03
N GLY A 106 0.41 12.18 1.53
CA GLY A 106 1.65 12.57 2.21
C GLY A 106 2.89 11.76 1.86
N ALA A 107 2.90 11.03 0.73
CA ALA A 107 4.17 10.51 0.21
C ALA A 107 5.11 11.67 -0.13
N ASP A 108 6.37 11.58 0.28
CA ASP A 108 7.36 12.65 0.10
C ASP A 108 7.77 12.81 -1.37
N LEU A 109 7.79 11.68 -2.09
CA LEU A 109 8.14 11.61 -3.50
C LEU A 109 7.25 10.57 -4.19
N THR A 110 6.79 10.86 -5.42
CA THR A 110 6.03 9.94 -6.29
C THR A 110 6.61 9.96 -7.70
#